data_AF-A7NS07-F1
#
_entry.id   AF-A7NS07-F1
#
_cell.length_a   1.000
_cell.length_b   1.000
_cell.length_c   1.000
_cell.angle_alpha   90.00
_cell.angle_beta   90.00
_cell.angle_gamma   90.00
#
_symmetry.space_group_name_H-M   'P 1'
#
loop_
_entity.id
_entity.type
_entity.pdbx_description
1 polymer ?
#
loop_
_entity_poly.entity_id
_entity_poly.type
_entity_poly.pdbx_seq_one_letter_code
_entity_poly.pdbx_strand_id
1 'polypeptide(L)'
;MSRWSALGNLWSTVREIDVNAIRDEAEQPLSIIAVGHDTALAAIDALARRGPNRYPPTGVAPLTSLSLRDAARFPERMNAADILILAVDSRVGLTERDAVALAQIDRLPRPALLVLLFGTRLAPGSAPLPSSAAAHTVIIPNIDHTDAALRFTNELLERLPATHHLAAARRLPGIRAAYARRLIDSTAMTNATYALASSLPEQIPILGIPFAVADMLVLTKNQAIMVYRLALAYGAPPDFRQRIAEVMPVVGGAFVWREIARTLVGLAPVWGVVPKVGIAYAGTYATGVAAWRWYEKGELIPREELKRIAREAQTIGQEKAREVIAQAQDTREATGNAVKEAASHINSLGNRIRQRSHRTLRRVRERLPTRMRLARSADDSDRLPEEH
;
A
#
# COMPACT_ATOMS: atom_id res chain seq x y z
N MET A 1 -15.50 -4.19 34.02
CA MET A 1 -15.15 -5.27 33.06
C MET A 1 -13.63 -5.39 32.97
N SER A 2 -13.07 -6.56 33.28
CA SER A 2 -11.65 -6.76 33.58
C SER A 2 -10.76 -6.76 32.32
N ARG A 3 -9.49 -6.33 32.47
CA ARG A 3 -8.43 -6.35 31.43
C ARG A 3 -8.26 -7.71 30.74
N TRP A 4 -8.72 -8.78 31.37
CA TRP A 4 -8.53 -10.17 30.96
C TRP A 4 -9.52 -10.63 29.88
N SER A 5 -10.74 -10.10 29.84
CA SER A 5 -11.75 -10.52 28.84
C SER A 5 -11.46 -9.94 27.44
N ALA A 6 -10.93 -8.72 27.37
CA ALA A 6 -10.52 -8.11 26.10
C ALA A 6 -9.34 -8.85 25.46
N LEU A 7 -8.39 -9.34 26.27
CA LEU A 7 -7.26 -10.16 25.80
C LEU A 7 -7.73 -11.55 25.32
N GLY A 8 -8.73 -12.14 25.98
CA GLY A 8 -9.32 -13.41 25.56
C GLY A 8 -9.99 -13.35 24.18
N ASN A 9 -10.76 -12.28 23.92
CA ASN A 9 -11.43 -12.08 22.62
C ASN A 9 -10.47 -11.69 21.50
N LEU A 10 -9.39 -10.97 21.84
CA LEU A 10 -8.29 -10.71 20.91
C LEU A 10 -7.60 -12.03 20.53
N TRP A 11 -7.43 -12.94 21.50
CA TRP A 11 -6.77 -14.23 21.31
C TRP A 11 -7.56 -15.22 20.45
N SER A 12 -8.91 -15.25 20.55
CA SER A 12 -9.73 -16.07 19.66
C SER A 12 -9.68 -15.60 18.21
N THR A 13 -9.62 -14.28 17.99
CA THR A 13 -9.49 -13.64 16.66
C THR A 13 -8.08 -13.80 16.08
N VAL A 14 -7.06 -13.84 16.94
CA VAL A 14 -5.65 -14.08 16.56
C VAL A 14 -5.37 -15.54 16.22
N ARG A 15 -6.15 -16.51 16.71
CA ARG A 15 -5.99 -17.92 16.33
C ARG A 15 -6.18 -18.19 14.84
N GLU A 16 -6.86 -17.29 14.13
CA GLU A 16 -7.00 -17.30 12.66
C GLU A 16 -5.85 -16.56 11.93
N ILE A 17 -4.92 -15.95 12.66
CA ILE A 17 -3.74 -15.29 12.10
C ILE A 17 -2.63 -16.33 12.03
N ASP A 18 -2.09 -16.53 10.83
CA ASP A 18 -0.89 -17.35 10.66
C ASP A 18 0.34 -16.56 11.12
N VAL A 19 0.55 -16.56 12.44
CA VAL A 19 1.73 -15.99 13.09
C VAL A 19 3.00 -16.68 12.61
N ASN A 20 2.91 -17.97 12.27
CA ASN A 20 4.05 -18.72 11.75
C ASN A 20 4.44 -18.21 10.37
N ALA A 21 3.49 -17.95 9.47
CA ALA A 21 3.81 -17.35 8.17
C ALA A 21 4.55 -16.00 8.30
N ILE A 22 4.14 -15.14 9.24
CA ILE A 22 4.83 -13.85 9.49
C ILE A 22 6.25 -14.08 10.05
N ARG A 23 6.40 -15.09 10.92
CA ARG A 23 7.70 -15.48 11.45
C ARG A 23 8.60 -16.02 10.33
N ASP A 24 8.09 -16.91 9.50
CA ASP A 24 8.80 -17.53 8.39
C ASP A 24 9.25 -16.44 7.39
N GLU A 25 8.39 -15.47 7.09
CA GLU A 25 8.74 -14.29 6.30
C GLU A 25 9.88 -13.48 6.95
N ALA A 26 9.89 -13.33 8.28
CA ALA A 26 10.95 -12.61 8.96
C ALA A 26 12.28 -13.39 9.00
N GLU A 27 12.22 -14.72 9.04
CA GLU A 27 13.37 -15.60 9.21
C GLU A 27 13.92 -16.15 7.88
N GLN A 28 13.21 -15.95 6.75
CA GLN A 28 13.61 -16.45 5.44
C GLN A 28 15.04 -16.05 5.04
N PRO A 29 15.75 -16.86 4.23
CA PRO A 29 17.05 -16.48 3.67
C PRO A 29 16.98 -15.16 2.91
N LEU A 30 18.07 -14.40 2.95
CA LEU A 30 18.20 -13.13 2.25
C LEU A 30 19.65 -12.97 1.82
N SER A 31 19.88 -12.79 0.53
CA SER A 31 21.17 -12.59 -0.09
C SER A 31 21.18 -11.29 -0.90
N ILE A 32 21.92 -10.31 -0.40
CA ILE A 32 22.17 -9.02 -1.00
C ILE A 32 23.65 -8.98 -1.36
N ILE A 33 23.98 -8.79 -2.63
CA ILE A 33 25.37 -8.68 -3.06
C ILE A 33 25.63 -7.25 -3.54
N ALA A 34 26.51 -6.54 -2.85
CA ALA A 34 27.03 -5.25 -3.29
C ALA A 34 28.34 -5.46 -4.06
N VAL A 35 28.44 -4.89 -5.26
CA VAL A 35 29.60 -4.96 -6.13
C VAL A 35 30.06 -3.56 -6.47
N GLY A 36 31.35 -3.24 -6.33
CA GLY A 36 31.77 -1.86 -6.58
C GLY A 36 33.18 -1.49 -6.17
N HIS A 37 33.39 -0.17 -6.04
CA HIS A 37 34.61 0.41 -5.43
C HIS A 37 34.59 0.26 -3.91
N ASP A 38 35.73 0.00 -3.30
CA ASP A 38 35.84 -0.23 -1.85
C ASP A 38 35.24 0.91 -1.02
N THR A 39 35.44 2.17 -1.42
CA THR A 39 34.86 3.35 -0.75
C THR A 39 33.33 3.38 -0.82
N ALA A 40 32.76 3.02 -1.97
CA ALA A 40 31.31 2.93 -2.16
C ALA A 40 30.70 1.73 -1.42
N LEU A 41 31.40 0.59 -1.41
CA LEU A 41 30.99 -0.60 -0.66
C LEU A 41 30.99 -0.35 0.85
N ALA A 42 32.02 0.33 1.37
CA ALA A 42 32.06 0.75 2.76
C ALA A 42 30.89 1.70 3.11
N ALA A 43 30.52 2.59 2.19
CA ALA A 43 29.37 3.47 2.38
C ALA A 43 28.04 2.72 2.44
N ILE A 44 27.83 1.72 1.58
CA ILE A 44 26.64 0.85 1.64
C ILE A 44 26.58 0.09 2.96
N ASP A 45 27.70 -0.51 3.40
CA ASP A 45 27.73 -1.25 4.67
C ASP A 45 27.38 -0.35 5.86
N ALA A 46 27.94 0.86 5.89
CA ALA A 46 27.62 1.85 6.91
C ALA A 46 26.14 2.27 6.87
N LEU A 47 25.55 2.51 5.69
CA LEU A 47 24.13 2.83 5.55
C LEU A 47 23.23 1.66 5.98
N ALA A 48 23.57 0.43 5.58
CA ALA A 48 22.80 -0.77 5.88
C ALA A 48 22.81 -1.13 7.38
N ARG A 49 23.88 -0.78 8.10
CA ARG A 49 24.01 -1.01 9.56
C ARG A 49 23.60 0.19 10.40
N ARG A 50 23.29 1.34 9.80
CA ARG A 50 22.98 2.57 10.53
C ARG A 50 21.71 2.42 11.36
N GLY A 51 21.75 2.87 12.61
CA GLY A 51 20.55 3.02 13.43
C GLY A 51 20.58 2.24 14.74
N PRO A 52 19.56 2.42 15.59
CA PRO A 52 19.48 1.78 16.88
C PRO A 52 19.32 0.26 16.75
N ASN A 53 19.95 -0.45 17.68
CA ASN A 53 20.07 -1.89 17.62
C ASN A 53 19.78 -2.56 18.96
N ARG A 54 18.59 -2.30 19.50
CA ARG A 54 18.13 -2.90 20.77
C ARG A 54 18.15 -4.43 20.74
N TYR A 55 17.83 -5.02 19.59
CA TYR A 55 17.98 -6.44 19.33
C TYR A 55 18.97 -6.65 18.17
N PRO A 56 20.22 -7.06 18.47
CA PRO A 56 21.23 -7.30 17.46
C PRO A 56 20.79 -8.32 16.41
N PRO A 57 21.10 -8.11 15.11
CA PRO A 57 20.91 -9.13 14.09
C PRO A 57 21.64 -10.42 14.48
N THR A 58 20.98 -11.56 14.29
CA THR A 58 21.55 -12.89 14.49
C THR A 58 21.59 -13.64 13.16
N GLY A 59 22.51 -14.60 13.04
CA GLY A 59 22.70 -15.41 11.83
C GLY A 59 23.68 -14.81 10.82
N VAL A 60 23.61 -15.30 9.59
CA VAL A 60 24.51 -14.89 8.50
C VAL A 60 24.14 -13.47 8.03
N ALA A 61 25.16 -12.62 7.86
CA ALA A 61 24.96 -11.27 7.34
C ALA A 61 24.38 -11.35 5.92
N PRO A 62 23.24 -10.70 5.63
CA PRO A 62 22.60 -10.80 4.33
C PRO A 62 23.34 -10.01 3.25
N LEU A 63 24.14 -9.01 3.63
CA LEU A 63 24.90 -8.15 2.73
C LEU A 63 26.32 -8.68 2.57
N THR A 64 26.69 -9.04 1.34
CA THR A 64 28.05 -9.43 0.94
C THR A 64 28.62 -8.38 -0.01
N SER A 65 29.82 -7.88 0.28
CA SER A 65 30.52 -6.93 -0.58
C SER A 65 31.59 -7.62 -1.41
N LEU A 66 31.64 -7.36 -2.72
CA LEU A 66 32.62 -7.88 -3.66
C LEU A 66 33.19 -6.76 -4.51
N SER A 67 34.48 -6.85 -4.85
CA SER A 67 35.04 -5.97 -5.88
C SER A 67 34.41 -6.29 -7.25
N LEU A 68 34.38 -5.32 -8.16
CA LEU A 68 33.92 -5.54 -9.55
C LEU A 68 34.67 -6.69 -10.23
N ARG A 69 35.96 -6.85 -9.92
CA ARG A 69 36.80 -7.91 -10.50
C ARG A 69 36.46 -9.28 -9.95
N ASP A 70 36.17 -9.39 -8.66
CA ASP A 70 35.84 -10.66 -8.03
C ASP A 70 34.43 -11.10 -8.38
N ALA A 71 33.48 -10.16 -8.49
CA ALA A 71 32.12 -10.45 -8.89
C ALA A 71 32.07 -11.17 -10.26
N ALA A 72 32.84 -10.69 -11.25
CA ALA A 72 32.93 -11.30 -12.58
C ALA A 72 33.46 -12.76 -12.57
N ARG A 73 34.15 -13.18 -11.49
CA ARG A 73 34.67 -14.55 -11.35
C ARG A 73 33.65 -15.54 -10.79
N PHE A 74 32.56 -15.04 -10.19
CA PHE A 74 31.56 -15.87 -9.51
C PHE A 74 30.13 -15.60 -10.00
N PRO A 75 29.83 -15.77 -11.31
CA PRO A 75 28.53 -15.42 -11.89
C PRO A 75 27.37 -16.18 -11.24
N GLU A 76 27.57 -17.44 -10.85
CA GLU A 76 26.54 -18.24 -10.16
C GLU A 76 26.10 -17.66 -8.82
N ARG A 77 27.03 -17.03 -8.08
CA ARG A 77 26.68 -16.35 -6.82
C ARG A 77 25.85 -15.10 -7.06
N MET A 78 26.14 -14.39 -8.16
CA MET A 78 25.40 -13.18 -8.53
C MET A 78 23.98 -13.52 -8.99
N ASN A 79 23.81 -14.61 -9.72
CA ASN A 79 22.50 -15.12 -10.14
C ASN A 79 21.63 -15.58 -8.97
N ALA A 80 22.24 -16.09 -7.90
CA ALA A 80 21.53 -16.58 -6.71
C ALA A 80 21.14 -15.47 -5.72
N ALA A 81 21.54 -14.22 -5.95
CA ALA A 81 21.21 -13.10 -5.07
C ALA A 81 19.76 -12.65 -5.25
N ASP A 82 19.12 -12.20 -4.17
CA ASP A 82 17.78 -11.59 -4.23
C ASP A 82 17.83 -10.19 -4.87
N ILE A 83 18.95 -9.50 -4.71
CA ILE A 83 19.23 -8.19 -5.30
C ILE A 83 20.73 -7.97 -5.45
N LEU A 84 21.12 -7.33 -6.55
CA LEU A 84 22.48 -6.83 -6.79
C LEU A 84 22.51 -5.32 -6.61
N ILE A 85 23.49 -4.83 -5.85
CA ILE A 85 23.75 -3.40 -5.69
C ILE A 85 25.08 -3.07 -6.35
N LEU A 86 25.04 -2.27 -7.41
CA LEU A 86 26.24 -1.71 -8.00
C LEU A 86 26.61 -0.40 -7.28
N ALA A 87 27.77 -0.37 -6.63
CA ALA A 87 28.27 0.74 -5.84
C ALA A 87 29.42 1.44 -6.56
N VAL A 88 29.21 2.65 -7.08
CA VAL A 88 30.24 3.39 -7.81
C VAL A 88 30.60 4.65 -7.07
N ASP A 89 31.88 4.81 -6.72
CA ASP A 89 32.42 6.10 -6.30
C ASP A 89 32.62 6.98 -7.53
N SER A 90 31.81 8.04 -7.63
CA SER A 90 31.77 8.88 -8.82
C SER A 90 33.04 9.71 -8.99
N ARG A 91 33.83 9.91 -7.92
CA ARG A 91 35.09 10.65 -7.94
C ARG A 91 36.24 9.84 -8.52
N VAL A 92 36.19 8.52 -8.33
CA VAL A 92 37.15 7.59 -8.93
C VAL A 92 36.80 7.35 -10.39
N GLY A 93 35.50 7.25 -10.71
CA GLY A 93 35.03 6.96 -12.05
C GLY A 93 35.19 5.49 -12.43
N LEU A 94 34.60 5.09 -13.55
CA LEU A 94 34.67 3.71 -14.04
C LEU A 94 35.80 3.57 -15.06
N THR A 95 36.61 2.52 -14.95
CA THR A 95 37.59 2.17 -15.98
C THR A 95 36.94 1.35 -17.09
N GLU A 96 37.60 1.23 -18.24
CA GLU A 96 37.16 0.32 -19.33
C GLU A 96 37.01 -1.13 -18.85
N ARG A 97 37.86 -1.57 -17.91
CA ARG A 97 37.75 -2.91 -17.31
C ARG A 97 36.51 -3.05 -16.45
N ASP A 98 36.13 -1.99 -15.73
CA ASP A 98 34.92 -1.97 -14.93
C ASP A 98 33.69 -2.01 -15.85
N ALA A 99 33.69 -1.27 -16.96
CA ALA A 99 32.61 -1.32 -17.94
C ALA A 99 32.42 -2.72 -18.55
N VAL A 100 33.50 -3.45 -18.83
CA VAL A 100 33.42 -4.85 -19.29
C VAL A 100 32.81 -5.76 -18.22
N ALA A 101 33.25 -5.64 -16.96
CA ALA A 101 32.68 -6.42 -15.86
C ALA A 101 31.19 -6.10 -15.66
N LEU A 102 30.82 -4.82 -15.71
CA LEU A 102 29.44 -4.36 -15.60
C LEU A 102 28.55 -4.90 -16.73
N ALA A 103 29.04 -4.88 -17.97
CA ALA A 103 28.31 -5.44 -19.09
C ALA A 103 28.10 -6.97 -18.96
N GLN A 104 28.99 -7.69 -18.25
CA GLN A 104 28.78 -9.10 -17.94
C GLN A 104 27.70 -9.29 -16.87
N ILE A 105 27.74 -8.47 -15.81
CA ILE A 105 26.75 -8.49 -14.72
C ILE A 105 25.35 -8.13 -15.23
N ASP A 106 25.26 -7.17 -16.14
CA ASP A 106 24.01 -6.69 -16.71
C ASP A 106 23.28 -7.74 -17.58
N ARG A 107 24.03 -8.73 -18.09
CA ARG A 107 23.46 -9.85 -18.87
C ARG A 107 22.94 -10.98 -17.98
N LEU A 108 23.16 -10.92 -16.67
CA LEU A 108 22.71 -11.94 -15.75
C LEU A 108 21.19 -11.94 -15.64
N PRO A 109 20.53 -13.10 -15.77
CA PRO A 109 19.09 -13.18 -15.62
C PRO A 109 18.68 -13.00 -14.14
N ARG A 110 17.87 -11.95 -13.89
CA ARG A 110 16.90 -11.90 -12.78
C ARG A 110 17.39 -11.83 -11.31
N PRO A 111 18.40 -11.02 -10.99
CA PRO A 111 18.35 -10.26 -9.74
C PRO A 111 17.94 -8.82 -10.03
N ALA A 112 17.18 -8.19 -9.13
CA ALA A 112 16.92 -6.76 -9.26
C ALA A 112 18.26 -6.00 -9.18
N LEU A 113 18.48 -5.00 -10.04
CA LEU A 113 19.71 -4.20 -10.06
C LEU A 113 19.43 -2.81 -9.48
N LEU A 114 20.17 -2.45 -8.43
CA LEU A 114 20.20 -1.10 -7.87
C LEU A 114 21.58 -0.49 -8.13
N VAL A 115 21.64 0.65 -8.81
CA VAL A 115 22.91 1.35 -9.04
C VAL A 115 22.98 2.57 -8.13
N LEU A 116 24.00 2.63 -7.28
CA LEU A 116 24.26 3.72 -6.35
C LEU A 116 25.52 4.47 -6.78
N LEU A 117 25.35 5.72 -7.17
CA LEU A 117 26.46 6.64 -7.43
C LEU A 117 26.74 7.48 -6.20
N PHE A 118 27.93 7.33 -5.62
CA PHE A 118 28.40 8.14 -4.51
C PHE A 118 29.14 9.36 -5.04
N GLY A 119 28.52 10.53 -4.94
CA GLY A 119 28.93 11.78 -5.56
C GLY A 119 27.95 12.25 -6.63
N THR A 120 28.15 13.45 -7.18
CA THR A 120 27.12 14.12 -8.02
C THR A 120 27.17 13.75 -9.49
N ARG A 121 28.36 13.44 -10.02
CA ARG A 121 28.60 13.00 -11.40
C ARG A 121 29.83 12.12 -11.46
N LEU A 122 29.87 11.20 -12.44
CA LEU A 122 31.05 10.42 -12.76
C LEU A 122 32.20 11.34 -13.20
N ALA A 123 33.43 10.98 -12.84
CA ALA A 123 34.63 11.71 -13.23
C ALA A 123 34.74 11.80 -14.77
N PRO A 124 35.26 12.93 -15.31
CA PRO A 124 35.52 13.05 -16.75
C PRO A 124 36.40 11.89 -17.25
N GLY A 125 36.04 11.31 -18.40
CA GLY A 125 36.74 10.14 -18.95
C GLY A 125 36.38 8.79 -18.32
N SER A 126 35.40 8.76 -17.42
CA SER A 126 34.82 7.48 -16.95
C SER A 126 34.18 6.72 -18.10
N ALA A 127 34.39 5.42 -18.13
CA ALA A 127 33.66 4.52 -19.02
C ALA A 127 32.15 4.59 -18.72
N PRO A 128 31.30 4.43 -19.75
CA PRO A 128 29.86 4.54 -19.58
C PRO A 128 29.28 3.39 -18.76
N LEU A 129 28.22 3.68 -18.01
CA LEU A 129 27.36 2.63 -17.44
C LEU A 129 26.57 1.95 -18.57
N PRO A 130 26.28 0.63 -18.46
CA PRO A 130 25.28 -0.03 -19.31
C PRO A 130 23.92 0.71 -19.24
N SER A 131 23.14 0.71 -20.33
CA SER A 131 21.91 1.52 -20.44
C SER A 131 20.85 1.16 -19.38
N SER A 132 20.68 -0.11 -19.08
CA SER A 132 19.88 -0.66 -17.98
C SER A 132 20.36 -0.17 -16.61
N ALA A 133 21.66 -0.26 -16.34
CA ALA A 133 22.27 0.25 -15.10
C ALA A 133 22.05 1.78 -14.95
N ALA A 134 22.19 2.53 -16.05
CA ALA A 134 21.93 3.97 -16.06
C ALA A 134 20.46 4.29 -15.74
N ALA A 135 19.50 3.51 -16.25
CA ALA A 135 18.07 3.71 -15.98
C ALA A 135 17.68 3.47 -14.50
N HIS A 136 18.48 2.70 -13.77
CA HIS A 136 18.23 2.37 -12.36
C HIS A 136 19.17 3.09 -11.38
N THR A 137 19.82 4.16 -11.85
CA THR A 137 20.80 4.92 -11.08
C THR A 137 20.16 5.85 -10.04
N VAL A 138 20.64 5.71 -8.81
CA VAL A 138 20.31 6.57 -7.67
C VAL A 138 21.58 7.30 -7.26
N ILE A 139 21.48 8.62 -7.18
CA ILE A 139 22.59 9.48 -6.77
C ILE A 139 22.52 9.70 -5.26
N ILE A 140 23.61 9.39 -4.57
CA ILE A 140 23.85 9.69 -3.15
C ILE A 140 25.04 10.67 -3.11
N PRO A 141 24.80 11.99 -3.06
CA PRO A 141 25.88 12.99 -3.17
C PRO A 141 26.95 12.85 -2.09
N ASN A 142 26.53 12.51 -0.86
CA ASN A 142 27.39 12.27 0.28
C ASN A 142 26.68 11.29 1.24
N ILE A 143 27.41 10.35 1.83
CA ILE A 143 26.90 9.42 2.84
C ILE A 143 26.41 10.15 4.11
N ASP A 144 27.05 11.27 4.44
CA ASP A 144 26.69 12.09 5.61
C ASP A 144 25.47 12.98 5.35
N HIS A 145 25.02 13.06 4.09
CA HIS A 145 23.83 13.85 3.78
C HIS A 145 22.61 13.28 4.51
N THR A 146 21.78 14.18 5.05
CA THR A 146 20.66 13.82 5.93
C THR A 146 19.67 12.84 5.29
N ASP A 147 19.55 12.85 3.97
CA ASP A 147 18.64 11.97 3.21
C ASP A 147 19.30 10.69 2.66
N ALA A 148 20.62 10.50 2.81
CA ALA A 148 21.34 9.41 2.16
C ALA A 148 20.79 8.03 2.56
N ALA A 149 20.55 7.84 3.86
CA ALA A 149 19.95 6.61 4.38
C ALA A 149 18.51 6.40 3.88
N LEU A 150 17.73 7.48 3.78
CA LEU A 150 16.36 7.40 3.27
C LEU A 150 16.33 7.01 1.79
N ARG A 151 17.18 7.63 0.96
CA ARG A 151 17.31 7.31 -0.47
C ARG A 151 17.74 5.86 -0.66
N PHE A 152 18.83 5.46 -0.02
CA PHE A 152 19.33 4.08 -0.07
C PHE A 152 18.23 3.07 0.27
N THR A 153 17.59 3.24 1.42
CA THR A 153 16.61 2.28 1.91
C THR A 153 15.34 2.26 1.05
N ASN A 154 14.86 3.43 0.58
CA ASN A 154 13.67 3.48 -0.26
C ASN A 154 13.86 2.74 -1.58
N GLU A 155 15.00 2.98 -2.23
CA GLU A 155 15.32 2.42 -3.53
C GLU A 155 15.63 0.92 -3.44
N LEU A 156 16.24 0.50 -2.33
CA LEU A 156 16.43 -0.91 -2.00
C LEU A 156 15.09 -1.63 -1.83
N LEU A 157 14.19 -1.09 -1.00
CA LEU A 157 12.87 -1.70 -0.76
C LEU A 157 11.95 -1.65 -1.98
N GLU A 158 12.13 -0.69 -2.88
CA GLU A 158 11.33 -0.62 -4.13
C GLU A 158 11.71 -1.73 -5.11
N ARG A 159 12.97 -2.17 -5.11
CA ARG A 159 13.49 -3.22 -6.01
C ARG A 159 13.50 -4.61 -5.39
N LEU A 160 13.66 -4.69 -4.07
CA LEU A 160 13.64 -5.96 -3.34
C LEU A 160 12.21 -6.53 -3.37
N PRO A 161 12.01 -7.84 -3.59
CA PRO A 161 10.67 -8.43 -3.54
C PRO A 161 9.98 -8.17 -2.20
N ALA A 162 8.69 -7.84 -2.23
CA ALA A 162 7.92 -7.46 -1.05
C ALA A 162 8.00 -8.50 0.08
N THR A 163 8.06 -9.79 -0.27
CA THR A 163 8.22 -10.88 0.69
C THR A 163 9.49 -10.73 1.52
N HIS A 164 10.59 -10.21 0.95
CA HIS A 164 11.88 -10.07 1.62
C HIS A 164 12.01 -8.81 2.49
N HIS A 165 11.04 -7.89 2.47
CA HIS A 165 11.15 -6.60 3.17
C HIS A 165 11.30 -6.78 4.68
N LEU A 166 10.53 -7.70 5.27
CA LEU A 166 10.59 -7.97 6.71
C LEU A 166 11.92 -8.60 7.12
N ALA A 167 12.41 -9.58 6.36
CA ALA A 167 13.72 -10.19 6.59
C ALA A 167 14.87 -9.17 6.45
N ALA A 168 14.76 -8.27 5.46
CA ALA A 168 15.72 -7.18 5.25
C ALA A 168 15.74 -6.23 6.45
N ALA A 169 14.57 -5.77 6.90
CA ALA A 169 14.47 -4.91 8.09
C ALA A 169 15.02 -5.60 9.36
N ARG A 170 14.69 -6.89 9.56
CA ARG A 170 15.17 -7.69 10.70
C ARG A 170 16.69 -7.74 10.77
N ARG A 171 17.34 -7.99 9.63
CA ARG A 171 18.80 -8.24 9.55
C ARG A 171 19.63 -6.98 9.31
N LEU A 172 19.06 -5.92 8.74
CA LEU A 172 19.76 -4.68 8.42
C LEU A 172 19.14 -3.49 9.17
N PRO A 173 19.76 -3.01 10.26
CA PRO A 173 19.25 -1.89 11.05
C PRO A 173 18.91 -0.63 10.24
N GLY A 174 19.66 -0.34 9.18
CA GLY A 174 19.43 0.80 8.28
C GLY A 174 18.09 0.79 7.55
N ILE A 175 17.46 -0.37 7.45
CA ILE A 175 16.17 -0.54 6.75
C ILE A 175 14.97 -0.36 7.69
N ARG A 176 15.16 -0.58 8.99
CA ARG A 176 14.09 -0.71 9.98
C ARG A 176 13.13 0.48 10.02
N ALA A 177 13.67 1.70 10.04
CA ALA A 177 12.85 2.91 10.15
C ALA A 177 11.96 3.15 8.91
N ALA A 178 12.47 2.89 7.71
CA ALA A 178 11.69 3.04 6.49
C ALA A 178 10.63 1.93 6.36
N TYR A 179 11.00 0.68 6.68
CA TYR A 179 10.04 -0.42 6.73
C TYR A 179 8.92 -0.14 7.75
N ALA A 180 9.27 0.31 8.95
CA ALA A 180 8.31 0.65 9.99
C ALA A 180 7.32 1.73 9.51
N ARG A 181 7.82 2.82 8.92
CA ARG A 181 6.97 3.87 8.37
C ARG A 181 6.02 3.35 7.29
N ARG A 182 6.53 2.62 6.29
CA ARG A 182 5.72 2.02 5.21
C ARG A 182 4.65 1.07 5.76
N LEU A 183 5.00 0.25 6.75
CA LEU A 183 4.08 -0.69 7.40
C LEU A 183 2.98 0.04 8.18
N ILE A 184 3.33 1.08 8.94
CA ILE A 184 2.38 1.88 9.71
C ILE A 184 1.41 2.62 8.77
N ASP A 185 1.94 3.27 7.74
CA ASP A 185 1.15 4.02 6.76
C ASP A 185 0.17 3.10 6.00
N SER A 186 0.66 1.96 5.50
CA SER A 186 -0.18 0.99 4.79
C SER A 186 -1.25 0.35 5.67
N THR A 187 -0.93 0.06 6.94
CA THR A 187 -1.92 -0.48 7.90
C THR A 187 -2.96 0.58 8.27
N ALA A 188 -2.54 1.82 8.52
CA ALA A 188 -3.44 2.93 8.79
C ALA A 188 -4.38 3.20 7.60
N MET A 189 -3.85 3.15 6.38
CA MET A 189 -4.63 3.26 5.15
C MET A 189 -5.65 2.13 5.02
N THR A 190 -5.24 0.87 5.23
CA THR A 190 -6.14 -0.29 5.17
C THR A 190 -7.32 -0.15 6.14
N ASN A 191 -7.02 0.27 7.37
CA ASN A 191 -8.05 0.50 8.40
C ASN A 191 -8.97 1.67 8.06
N ALA A 192 -8.43 2.74 7.45
CA ALA A 192 -9.18 3.89 6.97
C ALA A 192 -10.14 3.50 5.82
N THR A 193 -9.65 2.74 4.83
CA THR A 193 -10.45 2.22 3.72
C THR A 193 -11.54 1.26 4.20
N TYR A 194 -11.23 0.42 5.19
CA TYR A 194 -12.24 -0.45 5.81
C TYR A 194 -13.35 0.37 6.50
N ALA A 195 -12.99 1.40 7.28
CA ALA A 195 -13.96 2.31 7.91
C ALA A 195 -14.79 3.08 6.88
N LEU A 196 -14.21 3.45 5.73
CA LEU A 196 -14.92 4.05 4.62
C LEU A 196 -15.96 3.07 4.04
N ALA A 197 -15.54 1.84 3.75
CA ALA A 197 -16.40 0.80 3.18
C ALA A 197 -17.55 0.41 4.13
N SER A 198 -17.29 0.28 5.44
CA SER A 198 -18.32 -0.07 6.43
C SER A 198 -19.33 1.06 6.68
N SER A 199 -19.06 2.28 6.20
CA SER A 199 -19.99 3.41 6.27
C SER A 199 -21.00 3.45 5.12
N LEU A 200 -20.86 2.60 4.09
CA LEU A 200 -21.80 2.52 2.98
C LEU A 200 -23.12 1.80 3.37
N PRO A 201 -23.12 0.70 4.15
CA PRO A 201 -24.36 -0.01 4.54
C PRO A 201 -25.07 0.58 5.77
N GLU A 202 -24.39 1.37 6.62
CA GLU A 202 -24.96 2.00 7.83
C GLU A 202 -26.13 2.97 7.53
N GLN A 203 -26.38 3.28 6.25
CA GLN A 203 -27.54 4.07 5.80
C GLN A 203 -28.82 3.24 5.60
N ILE A 204 -28.78 1.91 5.77
CA ILE A 204 -29.94 1.01 5.62
C ILE A 204 -30.24 0.34 6.98
N PRO A 205 -31.25 0.82 7.74
CA PRO A 205 -31.52 0.39 9.12
C PRO A 205 -31.91 -1.08 9.35
N ILE A 206 -32.11 -1.87 8.28
CA ILE A 206 -32.75 -3.19 8.33
C ILE A 206 -31.75 -4.33 8.60
N LEU A 207 -30.44 -4.10 8.42
CA LEU A 207 -29.41 -5.12 8.64
C LEU A 207 -28.85 -5.03 10.07
N GLY A 208 -29.63 -5.50 11.04
CA GLY A 208 -29.31 -5.50 12.48
C GLY A 208 -28.23 -6.47 12.95
N ILE A 209 -27.11 -6.58 12.22
CA ILE A 209 -25.86 -7.13 12.79
C ILE A 209 -25.11 -5.95 13.42
N PRO A 210 -24.54 -6.06 14.63
CA PRO A 210 -23.71 -4.99 15.18
C PRO A 210 -22.41 -4.87 14.38
N PHE A 211 -22.45 -4.17 13.24
CA PHE A 211 -21.31 -3.86 12.37
C PHE A 211 -20.12 -3.28 13.17
N ALA A 212 -20.39 -2.49 14.21
CA ALA A 212 -19.39 -1.96 15.13
C ALA A 212 -18.50 -3.01 15.82
N VAL A 213 -19.00 -4.24 16.07
CA VAL A 213 -18.22 -5.31 16.72
C VAL A 213 -17.30 -6.01 15.72
N ALA A 214 -17.79 -6.28 14.51
CA ALA A 214 -16.96 -6.82 13.43
C ALA A 214 -15.85 -5.84 13.02
N ASP A 215 -16.18 -4.55 12.94
CA ASP A 215 -15.24 -3.47 12.65
C ASP A 215 -14.12 -3.41 13.69
N MET A 216 -14.48 -3.53 14.98
CA MET A 216 -13.50 -3.52 16.06
C MET A 216 -12.56 -4.74 16.03
N LEU A 217 -13.05 -5.93 15.67
CA LEU A 217 -12.23 -7.14 15.60
C LEU A 217 -11.23 -7.09 14.43
N VAL A 218 -11.68 -6.65 13.25
CA VAL A 218 -10.81 -6.51 12.06
C VAL A 218 -9.72 -5.46 12.28
N LEU A 219 -10.09 -4.28 12.78
CA LEU A 219 -9.14 -3.18 13.04
C LEU A 219 -8.07 -3.57 14.07
N THR A 220 -8.49 -4.30 15.11
CA THR A 220 -7.59 -4.77 16.17
C THR A 220 -6.66 -5.87 15.68
N LYS A 221 -7.12 -6.74 14.77
CA LYS A 221 -6.28 -7.77 14.12
C LYS A 221 -5.17 -7.13 13.28
N ASN A 222 -5.51 -6.16 12.43
CA ASN A 222 -4.52 -5.45 11.60
C ASN A 222 -3.44 -4.77 12.44
N GLN A 223 -3.83 -4.15 13.56
CA GLN A 223 -2.88 -3.53 14.48
C GLN A 223 -2.01 -4.52 15.22
N ALA A 224 -2.55 -5.65 15.68
CA ALA A 224 -1.77 -6.70 16.31
C ALA A 224 -0.72 -7.27 15.34
N ILE A 225 -1.10 -7.51 14.09
CA ILE A 225 -0.19 -7.95 13.02
C ILE A 225 0.91 -6.91 12.77
N MET A 226 0.54 -5.63 12.63
CA MET A 226 1.48 -4.53 12.46
C MET A 226 2.50 -4.47 13.61
N VAL A 227 2.03 -4.51 14.86
CA VAL A 227 2.90 -4.47 16.05
C VAL A 227 3.84 -5.68 16.06
N TYR A 228 3.36 -6.87 15.74
CA TYR A 228 4.20 -8.06 15.67
C TYR A 228 5.26 -7.97 14.55
N ARG A 229 4.88 -7.50 13.36
CA ARG A 229 5.82 -7.26 12.25
C ARG A 229 6.86 -6.20 12.60
N LEU A 230 6.47 -5.13 13.31
CA LEU A 230 7.43 -4.14 13.84
C LEU A 230 8.40 -4.79 14.82
N ALA A 231 7.93 -5.64 15.72
CA ALA A 231 8.78 -6.36 16.67
C ALA A 231 9.83 -7.21 15.94
N LEU A 232 9.39 -7.99 14.94
CA LEU A 232 10.27 -8.86 14.16
C LEU A 232 11.26 -8.07 13.31
N ALA A 233 10.81 -6.98 12.67
CA ALA A 233 11.66 -6.07 11.91
C ALA A 233 12.76 -5.44 12.78
N TYR A 234 12.48 -5.19 14.06
CA TYR A 234 13.47 -4.67 15.00
C TYR A 234 14.36 -5.75 15.63
N GLY A 235 14.23 -7.01 15.22
CA GLY A 235 15.06 -8.12 15.68
C GLY A 235 14.56 -8.82 16.95
N ALA A 236 13.38 -8.46 17.46
CA ALA A 236 12.87 -9.05 18.69
C ALA A 236 12.61 -10.57 18.52
N PRO A 237 12.69 -11.37 19.60
CA PRO A 237 12.37 -12.80 19.56
C PRO A 237 10.94 -13.05 19.05
N PRO A 238 10.70 -14.13 18.29
CA PRO A 238 9.44 -14.33 17.57
C PRO A 238 8.25 -14.76 18.43
N ASP A 239 8.31 -14.59 19.76
CA ASP A 239 7.17 -14.86 20.64
C ASP A 239 6.10 -13.78 20.52
N PHE A 240 5.05 -14.07 19.75
CA PHE A 240 3.94 -13.15 19.48
C PHE A 240 3.30 -12.62 20.77
N ARG A 241 2.98 -13.49 21.73
CA ARG A 241 2.25 -13.10 22.96
C ARG A 241 3.07 -12.12 23.78
N GLN A 242 4.35 -12.43 23.95
CA GLN A 242 5.29 -11.58 24.66
C GLN A 242 5.46 -10.23 23.93
N ARG A 243 5.63 -10.24 22.60
CA ARG A 243 5.80 -9.01 21.82
C ARG A 243 4.59 -8.08 21.96
N ILE A 244 3.36 -8.60 21.81
CA ILE A 244 2.15 -7.80 22.00
C ILE A 244 2.07 -7.29 23.44
N ALA A 245 2.31 -8.15 24.44
CA ALA A 245 2.24 -7.78 25.85
C ALA A 245 3.22 -6.66 26.24
N GLU A 246 4.42 -6.62 25.66
CA GLU A 246 5.42 -5.56 25.88
C GLU A 246 4.94 -4.18 25.42
N VAL A 247 4.16 -4.13 24.33
CA VAL A 247 3.69 -2.88 23.71
C VAL A 247 2.33 -2.42 24.26
N MET A 248 1.56 -3.32 24.89
CA MET A 248 0.26 -2.99 25.48
C MET A 248 0.27 -1.78 26.45
N PRO A 249 1.27 -1.62 27.35
CA PRO A 249 1.37 -0.42 28.18
C PRO A 249 1.72 0.84 27.37
N VAL A 250 2.54 0.70 26.33
CA VAL A 250 3.05 1.81 25.49
C VAL A 250 1.95 2.43 24.64
N VAL A 251 1.07 1.60 24.08
CA VAL A 251 -0.10 2.03 23.30
C VAL A 251 -1.20 2.62 24.20
N GLY A 252 -0.99 2.66 25.52
CA GLY A 252 -1.91 3.26 26.48
C GLY A 252 -2.99 2.30 26.99
N GLY A 253 -2.79 0.99 26.83
CA GLY A 253 -3.74 -0.05 27.23
C GLY A 253 -5.12 0.11 26.61
N ALA A 254 -6.06 -0.75 27.01
CA ALA A 254 -7.45 -0.77 26.53
C ALA A 254 -8.24 0.56 26.73
N PHE A 255 -7.66 1.58 27.37
CA PHE A 255 -8.31 2.86 27.66
C PHE A 255 -8.25 3.86 26.49
N VAL A 256 -7.15 3.93 25.73
CA VAL A 256 -7.06 4.80 24.53
C VAL A 256 -8.03 4.29 23.44
N TRP A 257 -8.07 2.98 23.25
CA TRP A 257 -8.93 2.33 22.26
C TRP A 257 -10.42 2.54 22.53
N ARG A 258 -10.81 2.62 23.80
CA ARG A 258 -12.20 2.83 24.21
C ARG A 258 -12.68 4.25 23.98
N GLU A 259 -11.78 5.24 24.03
CA GLU A 259 -12.10 6.64 23.70
C GLU A 259 -12.31 6.78 22.20
N ILE A 260 -11.35 6.29 21.41
CA ILE A 260 -11.42 6.29 19.94
C ILE A 260 -12.68 5.56 19.46
N ALA A 261 -12.99 4.38 20.01
CA ALA A 261 -14.20 3.63 19.66
C ALA A 261 -15.49 4.38 20.02
N ARG A 262 -15.56 5.05 21.18
CA ARG A 262 -16.73 5.88 21.55
C ARG A 262 -16.90 7.08 20.62
N THR A 263 -15.81 7.71 20.21
CA THR A 263 -15.86 8.77 19.20
C THR A 263 -16.34 8.22 17.86
N LEU A 264 -15.79 7.10 17.37
CA LEU A 264 -16.20 6.48 16.11
C LEU A 264 -17.69 6.10 16.08
N VAL A 265 -18.22 5.53 17.17
CA VAL A 265 -19.65 5.13 17.29
C VAL A 265 -20.58 6.34 17.32
N GLY A 266 -20.19 7.45 17.97
CA GLY A 266 -21.00 8.67 18.04
C GLY A 266 -20.95 9.56 16.79
N LEU A 267 -19.98 9.35 15.89
CA LEU A 267 -19.78 10.21 14.71
C LEU A 267 -20.61 9.79 13.50
N ALA A 268 -20.93 8.50 13.34
CA ALA A 268 -21.58 7.99 12.12
C ALA A 268 -22.96 8.63 11.83
N PRO A 269 -23.86 8.86 12.83
CA PRO A 269 -25.15 9.49 12.55
C PRO A 269 -25.08 11.02 12.40
N VAL A 270 -24.05 11.69 12.95
CA VAL A 270 -24.07 13.16 13.20
C VAL A 270 -23.00 13.92 12.40
N TRP A 271 -21.86 13.31 12.08
CA TRP A 271 -20.67 14.04 11.57
C TRP A 271 -20.14 13.54 10.22
N GLY A 272 -20.69 12.45 9.67
CA GLY A 272 -20.37 11.95 8.33
C GLY A 272 -19.14 11.05 8.24
N VAL A 273 -18.89 10.53 7.03
CA VAL A 273 -17.92 9.45 6.75
C VAL A 273 -16.45 9.92 6.88
N VAL A 274 -16.15 11.16 6.48
CA VAL A 274 -14.78 11.70 6.46
C VAL A 274 -14.14 11.75 7.86
N PRO A 275 -14.80 12.30 8.91
CA PRO A 275 -14.26 12.23 10.27
C PRO A 275 -13.99 10.81 10.79
N LYS A 276 -14.89 9.85 10.49
CA LYS A 276 -14.75 8.43 10.88
C LYS A 276 -13.48 7.81 10.28
N VAL A 277 -13.26 8.02 8.98
CA VAL A 277 -12.06 7.54 8.27
C VAL A 277 -10.79 8.17 8.84
N GLY A 278 -10.81 9.49 9.10
CA GLY A 278 -9.68 10.19 9.71
C GLY A 278 -9.28 9.63 11.07
N ILE A 279 -10.25 9.30 11.92
CA ILE A 279 -9.99 8.74 13.26
C ILE A 279 -9.47 7.30 13.17
N ALA A 280 -10.00 6.47 12.26
CA ALA A 280 -9.50 5.11 12.03
C ALA A 280 -8.03 5.11 11.58
N TYR A 281 -7.68 6.02 10.66
CA TYR A 281 -6.29 6.25 10.23
C TYR A 281 -5.43 6.69 11.42
N ALA A 282 -5.83 7.77 12.11
CA ALA A 282 -5.07 8.37 13.20
C ALA A 282 -4.79 7.41 14.36
N GLY A 283 -5.80 6.66 14.79
CA GLY A 283 -5.65 5.69 15.88
C GLY A 283 -4.66 4.59 15.53
N THR A 284 -4.70 4.10 14.29
CA THR A 284 -3.78 3.07 13.80
C THR A 284 -2.36 3.61 13.66
N TYR A 285 -2.21 4.80 13.07
CA TYR A 285 -0.91 5.45 12.89
C TYR A 285 -0.23 5.72 14.23
N ALA A 286 -0.94 6.34 15.19
CA ALA A 286 -0.40 6.62 16.52
C ALA A 286 0.01 5.35 17.27
N THR A 287 -0.81 4.28 17.18
CA THR A 287 -0.47 2.96 17.74
C THR A 287 0.81 2.40 17.13
N GLY A 288 0.94 2.46 15.81
CA GLY A 288 2.14 2.05 15.09
C GLY A 288 3.39 2.82 15.50
N VAL A 289 3.29 4.15 15.61
CA VAL A 289 4.40 5.02 16.04
C VAL A 289 4.84 4.71 17.48
N ALA A 290 3.88 4.49 18.39
CA ALA A 290 4.19 4.08 19.76
C ALA A 290 4.93 2.74 19.82
N ALA A 291 4.44 1.73 19.08
CA ALA A 291 5.09 0.43 18.98
C ALA A 291 6.49 0.52 18.36
N TRP A 292 6.62 1.31 17.30
CA TRP A 292 7.91 1.57 16.64
C TRP A 292 8.92 2.16 17.63
N ARG A 293 8.59 3.25 18.35
CA ARG A 293 9.50 3.85 19.35
C ARG A 293 9.91 2.89 20.46
N TRP A 294 8.98 2.05 20.91
CA TRP A 294 9.28 1.02 21.89
C TRP A 294 10.29 0.00 21.39
N TYR A 295 10.09 -0.58 20.20
CA TYR A 295 11.05 -1.56 19.69
C TYR A 295 12.37 -0.95 19.25
N GLU A 296 12.34 0.31 18.80
CA GLU A 296 13.52 1.07 18.40
C GLU A 296 14.42 1.38 19.60
N LYS A 297 13.87 1.94 20.68
CA LYS A 297 14.65 2.52 21.78
C LYS A 297 14.19 2.12 23.19
N GLY A 298 13.06 1.44 23.31
CA GLY A 298 12.42 1.19 24.62
C GLY A 298 11.74 2.43 25.20
N GLU A 299 11.46 3.43 24.36
CA GLU A 299 10.86 4.69 24.79
C GLU A 299 9.34 4.56 24.91
N LEU A 300 8.79 5.15 25.98
CA LEU A 300 7.37 5.43 26.11
C LEU A 300 7.09 6.83 25.56
N ILE A 301 6.18 6.94 24.61
CA ILE A 301 5.77 8.26 24.09
C ILE A 301 4.82 8.91 25.12
N PRO A 302 5.09 10.16 25.56
CA PRO A 302 4.17 10.90 26.41
C PRO A 302 2.77 11.04 25.77
N ARG A 303 1.72 11.08 26.58
CA ARG A 303 0.33 11.09 26.08
C ARG A 303 0.03 12.31 25.21
N GLU A 304 0.60 13.45 25.58
CA GLU A 304 0.43 14.74 24.90
C GLU A 304 1.03 14.68 23.49
N GLU A 305 2.20 14.06 23.38
CA GLU A 305 2.90 13.85 22.11
C GLU A 305 2.17 12.84 21.24
N LEU A 306 1.68 11.74 21.82
CA LEU A 306 0.87 10.76 21.10
C LEU A 306 -0.44 11.38 20.57
N LYS A 307 -1.07 12.26 21.34
CA LYS A 307 -2.24 13.05 20.89
C LYS A 307 -1.90 14.00 19.75
N ARG A 308 -0.71 14.61 19.78
CA ARG A 308 -0.24 15.48 18.68
C ARG A 308 -0.05 14.68 17.39
N ILE A 309 0.66 13.55 17.47
CA ILE A 309 0.83 12.60 16.36
C ILE A 309 -0.53 12.15 15.81
N ALA A 310 -1.49 11.80 16.67
CA ALA A 310 -2.81 11.38 16.26
C ALA A 310 -3.59 12.50 15.54
N ARG A 311 -3.51 13.75 16.01
CA ARG A 311 -4.17 14.90 15.34
C ARG A 311 -3.58 15.17 13.96
N GLU A 312 -2.26 15.14 13.84
CA GLU A 312 -1.57 15.31 12.55
C GLU A 312 -1.99 14.19 11.57
N ALA A 313 -1.99 12.94 12.03
CA ALA A 313 -2.43 11.80 11.24
C ALA A 313 -3.92 11.86 10.88
N GLN A 314 -4.77 12.42 11.73
CA GLN A 314 -6.20 12.58 11.46
C GLN A 314 -6.44 13.48 10.25
N THR A 315 -5.72 14.60 10.14
CA THR A 315 -5.80 15.49 8.98
C THR A 315 -5.44 14.74 7.70
N ILE A 316 -4.33 14.00 7.70
CA ILE A 316 -3.90 13.16 6.57
C ILE A 316 -4.99 12.15 6.18
N GLY A 317 -5.54 11.45 7.17
CA GLY A 317 -6.61 10.47 6.95
C GLY A 317 -7.89 11.11 6.38
N GLN A 318 -8.25 12.32 6.81
CA GLN A 318 -9.40 13.05 6.30
C GLN A 318 -9.19 13.55 4.86
N GLU A 319 -8.01 14.05 4.54
CA GLU A 319 -7.64 14.46 3.18
C GLU A 319 -7.72 13.28 2.22
N LYS A 320 -7.14 12.13 2.61
CA LYS A 320 -7.23 10.92 1.79
C LYS A 320 -8.67 10.43 1.63
N ALA A 321 -9.47 10.49 2.69
CA ALA A 321 -10.89 10.14 2.61
C ALA A 321 -11.63 11.00 1.57
N ARG A 322 -11.39 12.32 1.56
CA ARG A 322 -11.98 13.23 0.58
C ARG A 322 -11.54 12.89 -0.84
N GLU A 323 -10.26 12.59 -1.05
CA GLU A 323 -9.72 12.19 -2.36
C GLU A 323 -10.40 10.91 -2.89
N VAL A 324 -10.51 9.88 -2.06
CA VAL A 324 -11.15 8.61 -2.45
C VAL A 324 -12.65 8.80 -2.70
N ILE A 325 -13.34 9.61 -1.90
CA ILE A 325 -14.76 9.93 -2.11
C ILE A 325 -14.96 10.69 -3.42
N ALA A 326 -14.10 11.67 -3.72
CA ALA A 326 -14.16 12.43 -4.97
C ALA A 326 -13.95 11.51 -6.19
N GLN A 327 -12.92 10.65 -6.17
CA GLN A 327 -12.68 9.67 -7.23
C GLN A 327 -13.87 8.72 -7.44
N ALA A 328 -14.52 8.30 -6.36
CA ALA A 328 -15.71 7.45 -6.44
C ALA A 328 -16.93 8.19 -7.02
N GLN A 329 -17.08 9.48 -6.74
CA GLN A 329 -18.12 10.33 -7.32
C GLN A 329 -17.88 10.53 -8.82
N ASP A 330 -16.66 10.91 -9.22
CA ASP A 330 -16.28 11.08 -10.64
C ASP A 330 -16.52 9.80 -11.44
N THR A 331 -16.14 8.64 -10.88
CA THR A 331 -16.36 7.33 -11.51
C THR A 331 -17.86 7.01 -11.64
N ARG A 332 -18.67 7.33 -10.61
CA ARG A 332 -20.13 7.14 -10.66
C ARG A 332 -20.80 8.04 -11.68
N GLU A 333 -20.39 9.31 -11.77
CA GLU A 333 -20.91 10.26 -12.75
C GLU A 333 -20.54 9.85 -14.18
N ALA A 334 -19.29 9.45 -14.43
CA ALA A 334 -18.86 8.93 -15.71
C ALA A 334 -19.67 7.69 -16.13
N THR A 335 -19.89 6.76 -15.19
CA THR A 335 -20.70 5.55 -15.44
C THR A 335 -22.17 5.91 -15.71
N GLY A 336 -22.76 6.80 -14.91
CA GLY A 336 -24.15 7.25 -15.08
C GLY A 336 -24.38 7.98 -16.40
N ASN A 337 -23.42 8.80 -16.83
CA ASN A 337 -23.46 9.49 -18.12
C ASN A 337 -23.38 8.50 -19.29
N ALA A 338 -22.49 7.51 -19.22
CA ALA A 338 -22.39 6.45 -20.23
C ALA A 338 -23.70 5.65 -20.37
N VAL A 339 -24.38 5.34 -19.25
CA VAL A 339 -25.67 4.64 -19.25
C VAL A 339 -26.77 5.51 -19.87
N LYS A 340 -26.82 6.80 -19.53
CA LYS A 340 -27.79 7.75 -20.14
C LYS A 340 -27.56 7.91 -21.64
N GLU A 341 -26.31 7.97 -22.08
CA GLU A 341 -25.95 8.09 -23.49
C GLU A 341 -26.39 6.85 -24.28
N ALA A 342 -26.10 5.65 -23.77
CA ALA A 342 -26.57 4.38 -24.34
C ALA A 342 -28.10 4.30 -24.43
N ALA A 343 -28.82 4.71 -23.37
CA ALA A 343 -30.28 4.75 -23.36
C ALA A 343 -30.84 5.74 -24.40
N SER A 344 -30.20 6.91 -24.55
CA SER A 344 -30.59 7.91 -25.55
C SER A 344 -30.38 7.42 -26.98
N HIS A 345 -29.29 6.67 -27.23
CA HIS A 345 -29.02 6.02 -28.51
C HIS A 345 -30.07 4.98 -28.86
N ILE A 346 -30.47 4.13 -27.91
CA ILE A 346 -31.53 3.14 -28.09
C ILE A 346 -32.88 3.81 -28.39
N ASN A 347 -33.24 4.85 -27.64
CA ASN A 347 -34.46 5.63 -27.91
C ASN A 347 -34.43 6.32 -29.29
N SER A 348 -33.27 6.83 -29.72
CA SER A 348 -33.11 7.44 -31.04
C SER A 348 -33.26 6.41 -32.18
N LEU A 349 -32.82 5.17 -31.96
CA LEU A 349 -33.02 4.06 -32.89
C LEU A 349 -34.49 3.65 -32.95
N GLY A 350 -35.15 3.51 -31.80
CA GLY A 350 -36.59 3.23 -31.72
C GLY A 350 -37.44 4.27 -32.45
N ASN A 351 -37.14 5.57 -32.25
CA ASN A 351 -37.81 6.65 -32.96
C ASN A 351 -37.55 6.64 -34.47
N ARG A 352 -36.33 6.33 -34.91
CA ARG A 352 -36.00 6.18 -36.34
C ARG A 352 -36.72 5.00 -36.98
N ILE A 353 -36.85 3.88 -36.28
CA ILE A 353 -37.63 2.72 -36.73
C ILE A 353 -39.11 3.09 -36.84
N ARG A 354 -39.69 3.73 -35.82
CA ARG A 354 -41.09 4.18 -35.82
C ARG A 354 -41.40 5.18 -36.95
N GLN A 355 -40.50 6.12 -37.20
CA GLN A 355 -40.63 7.07 -38.32
C GLN A 355 -40.51 6.40 -39.69
N ARG A 356 -39.62 5.41 -39.85
CA ARG A 356 -39.56 4.59 -41.07
C ARG A 356 -40.85 3.81 -41.26
N SER A 357 -41.36 3.15 -40.23
CA SER A 357 -42.62 2.41 -40.28
C SER A 357 -43.80 3.31 -40.68
N HIS A 358 -43.91 4.52 -40.13
CA HIS A 358 -44.95 5.48 -40.53
C HIS A 358 -44.81 5.93 -41.99
N ARG A 359 -43.59 6.16 -42.49
CA ARG A 359 -43.36 6.52 -43.90
C ARG A 359 -43.66 5.35 -44.84
N THR A 360 -43.33 4.12 -44.46
CA THR A 360 -43.63 2.92 -45.25
C THR A 360 -45.14 2.66 -45.29
N LEU A 361 -45.83 2.74 -44.15
CA LEU A 361 -47.28 2.60 -44.07
C LEU A 361 -48.02 3.68 -44.87
N ARG A 362 -47.51 4.92 -44.86
CA ARG A 362 -48.07 6.01 -45.68
C ARG A 362 -47.87 5.79 -47.18
N ARG A 363 -46.69 5.32 -47.61
CA ARG A 363 -46.42 4.97 -49.02
C ARG A 363 -47.25 3.78 -49.50
N VAL A 364 -47.48 2.78 -48.65
CA VAL A 364 -48.38 1.66 -48.95
C VAL A 364 -49.82 2.15 -49.08
N ARG A 365 -50.27 3.05 -48.18
CA ARG A 365 -51.61 3.67 -48.23
C ARG A 365 -51.84 4.61 -49.42
N GLU A 366 -50.78 5.17 -50.00
CA GLU A 366 -50.83 6.00 -51.21
C GLU A 366 -50.76 5.18 -52.51
N ARG A 367 -50.35 3.91 -52.45
CA ARG A 367 -50.30 2.98 -53.60
C ARG A 367 -51.45 1.97 -53.68
N LEU A 368 -52.39 2.02 -52.73
CA LEU A 368 -53.61 1.20 -52.78
C LEU A 368 -54.57 1.74 -53.85
N PRO A 369 -55.16 0.89 -54.72
CA PRO A 369 -56.13 1.30 -55.71
C PRO A 369 -57.39 1.90 -55.06
N THR A 370 -57.99 2.91 -55.70
CA THR A 370 -59.03 3.82 -55.17
C THR A 370 -60.25 3.10 -54.57
N ARG A 371 -60.51 1.84 -54.95
CA ARG A 371 -61.60 1.01 -54.41
C ARG A 371 -61.46 0.61 -52.94
N MET A 372 -60.26 0.61 -52.36
CA MET A 372 -60.06 0.26 -50.94
C MET A 372 -60.02 1.46 -49.98
N ARG A 373 -60.00 2.70 -50.47
CA ARG A 373 -60.01 3.91 -49.63
C ARG A 373 -61.38 4.22 -49.01
N LEU A 374 -62.46 3.68 -49.57
CA LEU A 374 -63.84 3.96 -49.17
C LEU A 374 -64.44 2.90 -48.22
N ALA A 375 -63.73 1.80 -47.94
CA ALA A 375 -64.26 0.71 -47.11
C ALA A 375 -64.19 0.96 -45.58
N ARG A 376 -63.93 2.20 -45.14
CA ARG A 376 -63.87 2.55 -43.71
C ARG A 376 -64.65 3.80 -43.31
N SER A 377 -65.45 4.38 -44.21
CA SER A 377 -66.39 5.45 -43.85
C SER A 377 -67.83 4.93 -43.64
N ALA A 378 -68.01 3.61 -43.48
CA ALA A 378 -69.32 2.97 -43.39
C ALA A 378 -69.39 1.92 -42.27
N ASP A 379 -68.65 2.14 -41.18
CA ASP A 379 -68.76 1.31 -39.96
C ASP A 379 -68.60 2.17 -38.70
N ASP A 380 -69.11 3.40 -38.76
CA ASP A 380 -69.21 4.34 -37.62
C ASP A 380 -70.67 4.46 -37.18
N SER A 381 -71.32 3.30 -37.02
CA SER A 381 -72.67 3.20 -36.49
C SER A 381 -72.84 1.89 -35.71
N ASP A 382 -72.14 1.76 -34.58
CA ASP A 382 -72.71 1.06 -33.44
C ASP A 382 -72.10 1.56 -32.11
N ARG A 383 -72.91 2.36 -31.40
CA ARG A 383 -73.25 2.30 -29.97
C ARG A 383 -72.18 1.66 -29.04
N LEU A 384 -71.67 2.30 -27.98
CA LEU A 384 -72.27 2.93 -26.77
C LEU A 384 -71.26 2.60 -25.59
N PRO A 385 -71.45 3.10 -24.35
CA PRO A 385 -70.73 4.21 -23.75
C PRO A 385 -69.76 3.78 -22.63
N GLU A 386 -69.17 4.77 -21.96
CA GLU A 386 -68.46 4.67 -20.68
C GLU A 386 -69.17 3.79 -19.65
N GLU A 387 -68.40 3.03 -18.86
CA GLU A 387 -68.67 2.84 -17.43
C GLU A 387 -67.39 2.38 -16.67
N HIS A 388 -67.10 3.15 -15.61
CA HIS A 388 -66.31 2.90 -14.39
C HIS A 388 -64.77 2.86 -14.41
#